data_AF-A0A2E0F305-F1
#
_entry.id   AF-A0A2E0F305-F1
#
_cell.length_a   1.000
_cell.length_b   1.000
_cell.length_c   1.000
_cell.angle_alpha   90.00
_cell.angle_beta   90.00
_cell.angle_gamma   90.00
#
_symmetry.space_group_name_H-M   'P 1'
#
loop_
_entity.id
_entity.type
_entity.pdbx_description
1 polymer ?
#
loop_
_entity_poly.entity_id
_entity_poly.type
_entity_poly.pdbx_seq_one_letter_code
_entity_poly.pdbx_strand_id
1 'polypeptide(L)'
;MAEQEVLQGPQLAAVEAQLHALLRSQAKHALPVDLPRPDFWHVCSQLLQSIELELAETNRNEGFSARAQTLTRRQSNLRRTISDLTRHRLNAFVNHAALANLASTPFGDAAMEASVNLMPIDWQRQDGAERAFHEGVAELIEQYKRNVSWNGLQQGILENSNPQPVVTPAGNAQLDQFVDQPGGLTGEKPPAVEEVVPEEIWNDPDFDEEDRISMMEEFPEISEPMMSEQEPQPDETESTEPTGMIRLRILKDMPEPILDASGEEIELLAGDSFNCHALMAETLIAAGWAEAASLD
;
A
#
# COMPACT_ATOMS: atom_id res chain seq x y z
N MET A 1 -24.26 8.73 -29.16
CA MET A 1 -24.42 10.20 -29.09
C MET A 1 -25.41 10.48 -27.98
N ALA A 2 -24.92 10.76 -26.77
CA ALA A 2 -25.79 11.16 -25.67
C ALA A 2 -26.22 12.60 -25.92
N GLU A 3 -27.52 12.87 -25.80
CA GLU A 3 -28.06 14.22 -25.88
C GLU A 3 -27.38 15.07 -24.80
N GLN A 4 -26.61 16.09 -25.22
CA GLN A 4 -25.99 17.03 -24.29
C GLN A 4 -27.09 17.91 -23.71
N GLU A 5 -27.57 17.53 -22.54
CA GLU A 5 -28.54 18.33 -21.78
C GLU A 5 -27.89 19.66 -21.41
N VAL A 6 -28.44 20.76 -21.92
CA VAL A 6 -27.94 22.11 -21.65
C VAL A 6 -28.26 22.45 -20.19
N LEU A 7 -27.22 22.65 -19.37
CA LEU A 7 -27.37 22.95 -17.96
C LEU A 7 -28.10 24.28 -17.72
N GLN A 8 -29.09 24.28 -16.82
CA GLN A 8 -29.85 25.46 -16.44
C GLN A 8 -29.15 26.25 -15.31
N GLY A 9 -29.50 27.53 -15.14
CA GLY A 9 -28.93 28.43 -14.12
C GLY A 9 -28.73 27.85 -12.70
N PRO A 10 -29.74 27.22 -12.06
CA PRO A 10 -29.56 26.60 -10.75
C PRO A 10 -28.63 25.37 -10.77
N GLN A 11 -28.59 24.63 -11.88
CA GLN A 11 -27.69 23.50 -12.05
C GLN A 11 -26.24 23.99 -12.19
N LEU A 12 -26.00 25.09 -12.92
CA LEU A 12 -24.69 25.72 -13.06
C LEU A 12 -24.12 26.19 -11.70
N ALA A 13 -24.95 26.78 -10.85
CA ALA A 13 -24.55 27.17 -9.50
C ALA A 13 -24.21 25.96 -8.62
N ALA A 14 -24.95 24.86 -8.75
CA ALA A 14 -24.66 23.61 -8.05
C ALA A 14 -23.32 23.01 -8.48
N VAL A 15 -22.99 23.07 -9.79
CA VAL A 15 -21.71 22.61 -10.34
C VAL A 15 -20.55 23.44 -9.79
N GLU A 16 -20.68 24.76 -9.76
CA GLU A 16 -19.66 25.64 -9.17
C GLU A 16 -19.43 25.32 -7.68
N ALA A 17 -20.51 25.08 -6.92
CA ALA A 17 -20.40 24.68 -5.52
C ALA A 17 -19.71 23.32 -5.36
N GLN A 18 -20.02 22.35 -6.22
CA GLN A 18 -19.36 21.04 -6.25
C GLN A 18 -17.87 21.16 -6.57
N LEU A 19 -17.49 21.98 -7.55
CA LEU A 19 -16.08 22.24 -7.89
C LEU A 19 -15.30 22.77 -6.68
N HIS A 20 -15.84 23.77 -5.98
CA HIS A 20 -15.18 24.32 -4.80
C HIS A 20 -15.15 23.35 -3.62
N ALA A 21 -16.22 22.56 -3.42
CA ALA A 21 -16.25 21.53 -2.38
C ALA A 21 -15.20 20.44 -2.65
N LEU A 22 -15.12 19.98 -3.89
CA LEU A 22 -14.18 18.95 -4.29
C LEU A 22 -12.73 19.43 -4.19
N LEU A 23 -12.43 20.67 -4.62
CA LEU A 23 -11.12 21.29 -4.40
C LEU A 23 -10.72 21.28 -2.91
N ARG A 24 -11.63 21.67 -2.01
CA ARG A 24 -11.35 21.66 -0.57
C ARG A 24 -11.14 20.26 -0.03
N SER A 25 -11.87 19.26 -0.54
CA SER A 25 -11.68 17.87 -0.14
C SER A 25 -10.33 17.33 -0.63
N GLN A 26 -10.03 17.47 -1.92
CA GLN A 26 -8.78 16.98 -2.51
C GLN A 26 -7.56 17.63 -1.88
N ALA A 27 -7.61 18.93 -1.55
CA ALA A 27 -6.49 19.62 -0.90
C ALA A 27 -6.14 19.06 0.49
N LYS A 28 -7.08 18.36 1.15
CA LYS A 28 -6.87 17.74 2.47
C LYS A 28 -6.42 16.28 2.40
N HIS A 29 -6.61 15.62 1.26
CA HIS A 29 -6.34 14.20 1.09
C HIS A 29 -5.14 13.99 0.15
N ALA A 30 -4.17 13.19 0.60
CA ALA A 30 -3.02 12.81 -0.22
C ALA A 30 -3.39 11.79 -1.32
N LEU A 31 -4.53 11.10 -1.16
CA LEU A 31 -5.07 10.14 -2.12
C LEU A 31 -6.13 10.79 -3.03
N PRO A 32 -6.35 10.25 -4.25
CA PRO A 32 -7.37 10.76 -5.16
C PRO A 32 -8.77 10.65 -4.53
N VAL A 33 -9.50 11.76 -4.50
CA VAL A 33 -10.90 11.79 -4.05
C VAL A 33 -11.81 11.45 -5.23
N ASP A 34 -12.91 10.75 -4.98
CA ASP A 34 -13.89 10.41 -6.02
C ASP A 34 -14.59 11.64 -6.61
N LEU A 35 -14.83 11.60 -7.92
CA LEU A 35 -15.63 12.62 -8.57
C LEU A 35 -17.12 12.43 -8.22
N PRO A 36 -17.89 13.52 -8.06
CA PRO A 36 -19.32 13.44 -7.78
C PRO A 36 -20.10 12.84 -8.95
N ARG A 37 -19.53 12.91 -10.15
CA ARG A 37 -20.11 12.48 -11.42
C ARG A 37 -19.01 12.04 -12.40
N PRO A 38 -19.28 11.06 -13.28
CA PRO A 38 -18.32 10.61 -14.27
C PRO A 38 -18.05 11.67 -15.38
N ASP A 39 -19.00 12.56 -15.63
CA ASP A 39 -18.90 13.64 -16.62
C ASP A 39 -18.49 14.99 -16.00
N PHE A 40 -17.90 14.98 -14.80
CA PHE A 40 -17.59 16.18 -14.03
C PHE A 40 -16.81 17.25 -14.82
N TRP A 41 -15.74 16.86 -15.52
CA TRP A 41 -14.94 17.79 -16.31
C TRP A 41 -15.71 18.38 -17.49
N HIS A 42 -16.62 17.59 -18.09
CA HIS A 42 -17.49 18.07 -19.17
C HIS A 42 -18.46 19.15 -18.65
N VAL A 43 -19.09 18.89 -17.51
CA VAL A 43 -20.02 19.81 -16.85
C VAL A 43 -19.30 21.09 -16.38
N CYS A 44 -18.06 21.00 -15.88
CA CYS A 44 -17.23 22.19 -15.59
C CYS A 44 -16.88 22.99 -16.85
N SER A 45 -16.65 22.33 -17.98
CA SER A 45 -16.44 23.00 -19.27
C SER A 45 -17.69 23.75 -19.72
N GLN A 46 -18.87 23.12 -19.62
CA GLN A 46 -20.16 23.77 -19.92
C GLN A 46 -20.39 24.99 -19.03
N LEU A 47 -20.05 24.92 -17.73
CA LEU A 47 -20.12 26.07 -16.82
C LEU A 47 -19.25 27.23 -17.32
N LEU A 48 -17.98 26.97 -17.67
CA LEU A 48 -17.10 28.02 -18.20
C LEU A 48 -17.63 28.62 -19.51
N GLN A 49 -18.12 27.80 -20.43
CA GLN A 49 -18.71 28.25 -21.69
C GLN A 49 -19.95 29.10 -21.47
N SER A 50 -20.81 28.75 -20.50
CA SER A 50 -22.00 29.55 -20.17
C SER A 50 -21.62 30.95 -19.68
N ILE A 51 -20.57 31.06 -18.87
CA ILE A 51 -20.07 32.35 -18.38
C ILE A 51 -19.42 33.15 -19.50
N GLU A 52 -18.73 32.49 -20.43
CA GLU A 52 -18.15 33.11 -21.63
C GLU A 52 -19.21 33.70 -22.55
N LEU A 53 -20.31 32.97 -22.77
CA LEU A 53 -21.45 33.44 -23.55
C LEU A 53 -22.14 34.63 -22.86
N GLU A 54 -22.42 34.54 -21.56
CA GLU A 54 -23.01 35.63 -20.78
C GLU A 54 -22.10 36.88 -20.78
N LEU A 55 -20.78 36.69 -20.73
CA LEU A 55 -19.81 37.77 -20.84
C LEU A 55 -19.80 38.39 -22.24
N ALA A 56 -19.89 37.59 -23.30
CA ALA A 56 -19.95 38.09 -24.67
C ALA A 56 -21.25 38.89 -24.93
N GLU A 57 -22.38 38.41 -24.42
CA GLU A 57 -23.68 39.08 -24.52
C GLU A 57 -23.70 40.40 -23.74
N THR A 58 -23.19 40.41 -22.51
CA THR A 58 -23.10 41.64 -21.69
C THR A 58 -22.18 42.67 -22.33
N ASN A 59 -21.04 42.26 -22.87
CA ASN A 59 -20.15 43.16 -23.62
C ASN A 59 -20.82 43.72 -24.88
N ARG A 60 -21.65 42.93 -25.59
CA ARG A 60 -22.37 43.40 -26.79
C ARG A 60 -23.48 44.39 -26.44
N ASN A 61 -24.20 44.17 -25.34
CA ASN A 61 -25.37 44.96 -24.97
C ASN A 61 -25.01 46.23 -24.20
N GLU A 62 -24.06 46.13 -23.27
CA GLU A 62 -23.74 47.19 -22.30
C GLU A 62 -22.30 47.72 -22.44
N GLY A 63 -21.44 47.03 -23.20
CA GLY A 63 -20.02 47.35 -23.26
C GLY A 63 -19.30 47.05 -21.95
N PHE A 64 -18.40 47.95 -21.53
CA PHE A 64 -17.67 47.81 -20.28
C PHE A 64 -18.56 48.18 -19.08
N SER A 65 -19.28 47.20 -18.54
CA SER A 65 -20.15 47.36 -17.38
C SER A 65 -19.57 46.70 -16.11
N ALA A 66 -20.07 47.10 -14.94
CA ALA A 66 -19.72 46.47 -13.66
C ALA A 66 -20.10 44.97 -13.62
N ARG A 67 -21.17 44.60 -14.35
CA ARG A 67 -21.60 43.21 -14.55
C ARG A 67 -20.55 42.44 -15.37
N ALA A 68 -20.08 43.01 -16.48
CA ALA A 68 -19.02 42.41 -17.30
C ALA A 68 -17.73 42.21 -16.48
N GLN A 69 -17.31 43.20 -15.68
CA GLN A 69 -16.14 43.05 -14.78
C GLN A 69 -16.31 41.92 -13.77
N THR A 70 -17.49 41.79 -13.16
CA THR A 70 -17.79 40.72 -12.21
C THR A 70 -17.73 39.34 -12.87
N LEU A 71 -18.27 39.21 -14.09
CA LEU A 71 -18.20 37.97 -14.87
C LEU A 71 -16.75 37.62 -15.25
N THR A 72 -15.93 38.58 -15.68
CA THR A 72 -14.50 38.36 -15.95
C THR A 72 -13.76 37.84 -14.72
N ARG A 73 -14.00 38.44 -13.55
CA ARG A 73 -13.39 37.99 -12.28
C ARG A 73 -13.84 36.58 -11.91
N ARG A 74 -15.14 36.29 -12.03
CA ARG A 74 -15.70 34.96 -11.76
C ARG A 74 -15.08 33.90 -12.68
N GLN A 75 -15.02 34.15 -13.99
CA GLN A 75 -14.38 33.26 -14.95
C GLN A 75 -12.91 32.99 -14.61
N SER A 76 -12.16 34.04 -14.25
CA SER A 76 -10.74 33.91 -13.91
C SER A 76 -10.54 33.07 -12.65
N ASN A 77 -11.39 33.27 -11.64
CA ASN A 77 -11.39 32.47 -10.42
C ASN A 77 -11.72 31.01 -10.71
N LEU A 78 -12.72 30.71 -11.55
CA LEU A 78 -13.08 29.33 -11.92
C LEU A 78 -11.97 28.62 -12.69
N ARG A 79 -11.31 29.32 -13.62
CA ARG A 79 -10.14 28.75 -14.34
C ARG A 79 -9.00 28.42 -13.39
N ARG A 80 -8.77 29.27 -12.38
CA ARG A 80 -7.79 29.02 -11.33
C ARG A 80 -8.18 27.82 -10.47
N THR A 81 -9.41 27.74 -9.98
CA THR A 81 -9.84 26.61 -9.14
C THR A 81 -9.80 25.28 -9.89
N ILE A 82 -10.12 25.26 -11.18
CA ILE A 82 -9.95 24.08 -12.04
C ILE A 82 -8.46 23.70 -12.15
N SER A 83 -7.58 24.67 -12.37
CA SER A 83 -6.14 24.43 -12.46
C SER A 83 -5.55 23.93 -11.14
N ASP A 84 -5.96 24.52 -10.02
CA ASP A 84 -5.51 24.10 -8.69
C ASP A 84 -6.02 22.69 -8.38
N LEU A 85 -7.28 22.40 -8.73
CA LEU A 85 -7.86 21.08 -8.55
C LEU A 85 -7.13 20.01 -9.37
N THR A 86 -6.92 20.22 -10.66
CA THR A 86 -6.22 19.26 -11.52
C THR A 86 -4.82 18.99 -10.99
N ARG A 87 -4.09 20.02 -10.54
CA ARG A 87 -2.76 19.86 -9.93
C ARG A 87 -2.80 19.00 -8.67
N HIS A 88 -3.75 19.24 -7.76
CA HIS A 88 -3.89 18.42 -6.55
C HIS A 88 -4.24 16.96 -6.88
N ARG A 89 -5.15 16.74 -7.83
CA ARG A 89 -5.55 15.40 -8.25
C ARG A 89 -4.41 14.63 -8.91
N LEU A 90 -3.70 15.24 -9.85
CA LEU A 90 -2.56 14.60 -10.51
C LEU A 90 -1.44 14.28 -9.51
N ASN A 91 -1.16 15.17 -8.56
CA ASN A 91 -0.20 14.89 -7.49
C ASN A 91 -0.63 13.68 -6.65
N ALA A 92 -1.92 13.60 -6.27
CA ALA A 92 -2.46 12.47 -5.54
C ALA A 92 -2.37 11.15 -6.32
N PHE A 93 -2.64 11.16 -7.63
CA PHE A 93 -2.47 9.99 -8.49
C PHE A 93 -1.01 9.56 -8.62
N VAL A 94 -0.07 10.51 -8.75
CA VAL A 94 1.37 10.20 -8.78
C VAL A 94 1.81 9.57 -7.46
N ASN A 95 1.39 10.15 -6.32
CA ASN A 95 1.73 9.59 -5.01
C ASN A 95 1.15 8.19 -4.85
N HIS A 96 -0.12 7.98 -5.23
CA HIS A 96 -0.73 6.66 -5.21
C HIS A 96 0.01 5.68 -6.11
N ALA A 97 0.37 6.06 -7.33
CA ALA A 97 1.11 5.19 -8.25
C ALA A 97 2.49 4.83 -7.69
N ALA A 98 3.21 5.79 -7.12
CA ALA A 98 4.50 5.57 -6.49
C ALA A 98 4.39 4.61 -5.31
N LEU A 99 3.45 4.84 -4.39
CA LEU A 99 3.21 3.98 -3.25
C LEU A 99 2.83 2.56 -3.69
N ALA A 100 1.88 2.43 -4.63
CA ALA A 100 1.42 1.12 -5.09
C ALA A 100 2.53 0.29 -5.78
N ASN A 101 3.33 0.90 -6.65
CA ASN A 101 4.34 0.17 -7.43
C ASN A 101 5.65 -0.08 -6.68
N LEU A 102 6.01 0.79 -5.73
CA LEU A 102 7.24 0.64 -4.93
C LEU A 102 7.02 -0.22 -3.68
N ALA A 103 5.81 -0.22 -3.10
CA ALA A 103 5.49 -1.05 -1.93
C ALA A 103 5.12 -2.50 -2.29
N SER A 104 4.72 -2.78 -3.54
CA SER A 104 4.34 -4.12 -4.02
C SER A 104 5.53 -5.06 -4.24
N THR A 105 6.40 -5.21 -3.24
CA THR A 105 7.55 -6.10 -3.32
C THR A 105 7.25 -7.36 -2.51
N PRO A 106 7.36 -8.58 -3.08
CA PRO A 106 6.87 -9.81 -2.43
C PRO A 106 7.58 -10.20 -1.15
N PHE A 107 8.72 -9.57 -0.84
CA PHE A 107 9.65 -10.06 0.17
C PHE A 107 9.84 -9.04 1.29
N GLY A 108 8.92 -9.14 2.26
CA GLY A 108 8.94 -8.50 3.56
C GLY A 108 7.66 -8.90 4.27
N ASP A 109 7.73 -9.28 5.54
CA ASP A 109 6.53 -9.57 6.37
C ASP A 109 5.56 -8.36 6.42
N ALA A 110 6.08 -7.16 6.10
CA ALA A 110 5.34 -5.91 5.90
C ALA A 110 4.72 -5.72 4.50
N ALA A 111 4.99 -6.59 3.52
CA ALA A 111 4.54 -6.45 2.13
C ALA A 111 3.03 -6.71 1.97
N MET A 112 2.49 -7.60 2.80
CA MET A 112 1.04 -7.80 2.84
C MET A 112 0.37 -6.56 3.45
N GLU A 113 0.90 -5.98 4.52
CA GLU A 113 0.30 -4.80 5.16
C GLU A 113 0.39 -3.51 4.32
N ALA A 114 1.51 -3.26 3.63
CA ALA A 114 1.67 -2.03 2.85
C ALA A 114 0.84 -2.00 1.55
N SER A 115 0.64 -3.16 0.91
CA SER A 115 -0.27 -3.29 -0.24
C SER A 115 -1.75 -3.33 0.19
N VAL A 116 -2.05 -3.84 1.38
CA VAL A 116 -3.40 -3.86 1.97
C VAL A 116 -3.84 -2.47 2.44
N ASN A 117 -2.92 -1.58 2.82
CA ASN A 117 -3.24 -0.22 3.30
C ASN A 117 -3.50 0.81 2.19
N LEU A 118 -3.24 0.50 0.91
CA LEU A 118 -3.62 1.37 -0.21
C LEU A 118 -5.00 0.95 -0.72
N MET A 119 -6.03 1.76 -0.41
CA MET A 119 -7.36 1.52 -0.95
C MET A 119 -7.32 1.49 -2.48
N PRO A 120 -7.84 0.42 -3.11
CA PRO A 120 -7.95 0.36 -4.56
C PRO A 120 -8.76 1.55 -5.11
N ILE A 121 -8.25 2.18 -6.18
CA ILE A 121 -8.93 3.28 -6.86
C ILE A 121 -10.19 2.75 -7.56
N ASP A 122 -11.36 3.29 -7.23
CA ASP A 122 -12.61 3.02 -7.96
C ASP A 122 -12.64 3.78 -9.28
N TRP A 123 -12.15 3.16 -10.34
CA TRP A 123 -12.10 3.76 -11.68
C TRP A 123 -13.48 4.09 -12.29
N GLN A 124 -14.59 3.57 -11.75
CA GLN A 124 -15.92 3.96 -12.23
C GLN A 124 -16.28 5.39 -11.82
N ARG A 125 -15.66 5.90 -10.76
CA ARG A 125 -15.89 7.25 -10.20
C ARG A 125 -14.84 8.27 -10.62
N GLN A 126 -13.87 7.85 -11.43
CA GLN A 126 -12.76 8.69 -11.89
C GLN A 126 -12.88 8.95 -13.39
N ASP A 127 -12.15 9.95 -13.88
CA ASP A 127 -12.14 10.27 -15.30
C ASP A 127 -11.22 9.32 -16.09
N GLY A 128 -11.62 8.99 -17.32
CA GLY A 128 -10.84 8.10 -18.19
C GLY A 128 -9.45 8.65 -18.56
N ALA A 129 -9.28 9.96 -18.68
CA ALA A 129 -7.99 10.57 -18.94
C ALA A 129 -7.08 10.53 -17.71
N GLU A 130 -7.64 10.64 -16.50
CA GLU A 130 -6.90 10.49 -15.24
C GLU A 130 -6.40 9.06 -15.05
N ARG A 131 -7.21 8.07 -15.45
CA ARG A 131 -6.78 6.66 -15.49
C ARG A 131 -5.60 6.45 -16.43
N ALA A 132 -5.68 6.95 -17.66
CA ALA A 132 -4.58 6.83 -18.63
C ALA A 132 -3.30 7.52 -18.13
N PHE A 133 -3.43 8.66 -17.44
CA PHE A 133 -2.30 9.32 -16.79
C PHE A 133 -1.68 8.47 -15.68
N HIS A 134 -2.50 7.88 -14.80
CA HIS A 134 -2.04 7.02 -13.71
C HIS A 134 -1.31 5.78 -14.23
N GLU A 135 -1.87 5.11 -15.26
CA GLU A 135 -1.25 3.97 -15.93
C GLU A 135 0.11 4.35 -16.54
N GLY A 136 0.21 5.49 -17.23
CA GLY A 136 1.48 5.98 -17.77
C GLY A 136 2.53 6.29 -16.70
N VAL A 137 2.12 6.81 -15.53
CA VAL A 137 3.04 7.03 -14.40
C VAL A 137 3.53 5.69 -13.84
N ALA A 138 2.66 4.68 -13.74
CA ALA A 138 3.05 3.35 -13.31
C ALA A 138 4.09 2.72 -14.25
N GLU A 139 3.90 2.84 -15.58
CA GLU A 139 4.88 2.37 -16.57
C GLU A 139 6.24 3.05 -16.42
N LEU A 140 6.27 4.37 -16.18
CA LEU A 140 7.50 5.12 -15.94
C LEU A 140 8.21 4.67 -14.65
N ILE A 141 7.45 4.35 -13.60
CA ILE A 141 8.01 3.80 -12.35
C ILE A 141 8.62 2.41 -12.61
N GLU A 142 7.96 1.56 -13.39
CA GLU A 142 8.50 0.25 -13.75
C GLU A 142 9.74 0.35 -14.65
N GLN A 143 9.80 1.34 -15.53
CA GLN A 143 11.02 1.64 -16.29
C GLN A 143 12.15 2.10 -15.36
N TYR A 144 11.85 2.96 -14.39
CA TYR A 144 12.81 3.38 -13.37
C TYR A 144 13.33 2.19 -12.55
N LYS A 145 12.44 1.31 -12.07
CA LYS A 145 12.81 0.10 -11.31
C LYS A 145 13.77 -0.79 -12.08
N ARG A 146 13.54 -0.99 -13.38
CA ARG A 146 14.44 -1.76 -14.26
C ARG A 146 15.80 -1.09 -14.44
N ASN A 147 15.82 0.22 -14.69
CA ASN A 147 17.06 0.96 -14.95
C ASN A 147 17.99 1.03 -13.73
N VAL A 148 17.41 1.07 -12.54
CA VAL A 148 18.14 1.18 -11.27
C VAL A 148 18.41 -0.20 -10.65
N SER A 149 17.98 -1.29 -11.30
CA SER A 149 18.04 -2.65 -10.74
C SER A 149 17.43 -2.70 -9.34
N TRP A 150 16.23 -2.16 -9.20
CA TRP A 150 15.52 -2.00 -7.93
C TRP A 150 15.43 -3.28 -7.10
N ASN A 151 15.17 -4.43 -7.74
CA ASN A 151 15.18 -5.73 -7.05
C ASN A 151 16.55 -6.04 -6.41
N GLY A 152 17.65 -5.77 -7.11
CA GLY A 152 18.99 -5.93 -6.56
C GLY A 152 19.29 -4.95 -5.42
N LEU A 153 18.69 -3.76 -5.42
CA LEU A 153 18.79 -2.82 -4.30
C LEU A 153 18.01 -3.29 -3.08
N GLN A 154 16.85 -3.90 -3.26
CA GLN A 154 16.01 -4.36 -2.15
C GLN A 154 16.40 -5.75 -1.62
N GLN A 155 16.79 -6.68 -2.50
CA GLN A 155 17.20 -8.04 -2.16
C GLN A 155 18.67 -8.12 -1.77
N GLY A 156 19.47 -7.10 -2.11
CA GLY A 156 20.93 -7.15 -1.99
C GLY A 156 21.54 -8.24 -2.88
N ILE A 157 22.82 -8.55 -2.66
CA ILE A 157 23.59 -9.57 -3.42
C ILE A 157 23.15 -11.01 -3.05
N LEU A 158 21.96 -11.21 -2.46
CA LEU A 158 21.46 -12.55 -2.13
C LEU A 158 20.98 -13.32 -3.37
N GLU A 159 20.62 -12.62 -4.44
CA GLU A 159 20.47 -13.20 -5.77
C GLU A 159 21.61 -12.77 -6.69
N ASN A 160 22.83 -13.21 -6.37
CA ASN A 160 23.53 -13.91 -7.45
C ASN A 160 22.67 -15.15 -7.72
N SER A 161 21.63 -15.00 -8.55
CA SER A 161 21.17 -16.13 -9.33
C SER A 161 22.42 -16.62 -10.01
N ASN A 162 23.02 -17.68 -9.47
CA ASN A 162 23.91 -18.51 -10.23
C ASN A 162 23.09 -18.76 -11.49
N PRO A 163 23.47 -18.20 -12.66
CA PRO A 163 22.64 -18.35 -13.85
C PRO A 163 22.44 -19.84 -13.96
N GLN A 164 21.20 -20.31 -13.76
CA GLN A 164 20.91 -21.74 -13.87
C GLN A 164 21.54 -22.12 -15.21
N PRO A 165 22.54 -23.03 -15.21
CA PRO A 165 23.30 -23.30 -16.42
C PRO A 165 22.28 -23.59 -17.51
N VAL A 166 22.44 -23.03 -18.71
CA VAL A 166 21.43 -23.19 -19.77
C VAL A 166 21.28 -24.69 -20.04
N VAL A 167 20.21 -25.27 -19.50
CA VAL A 167 19.91 -26.69 -19.60
C VAL A 167 18.98 -26.88 -20.79
N THR A 168 19.26 -27.85 -21.65
CA THR A 168 18.33 -28.19 -22.73
C THR A 168 17.18 -29.04 -22.17
N PRO A 169 15.91 -28.75 -22.51
CA PRO A 169 14.76 -29.54 -22.05
C PRO A 169 14.95 -31.03 -22.35
N ALA A 170 14.61 -31.86 -21.37
CA ALA A 170 14.72 -33.31 -21.51
C ALA A 170 13.89 -33.84 -22.70
N GLY A 171 14.47 -34.76 -23.48
CA GLY A 171 13.84 -35.36 -24.66
C GLY A 171 14.33 -34.83 -26.00
N ASN A 172 15.10 -33.73 -26.04
CA ASN A 172 15.75 -33.25 -27.26
C ASN A 172 17.18 -33.81 -27.37
N ALA A 173 17.45 -34.55 -28.45
CA ALA A 173 18.82 -34.98 -28.78
C ALA A 173 19.66 -33.76 -29.20
N GLN A 174 20.86 -33.62 -28.62
CA GLN A 174 21.76 -32.53 -28.97
C GLN A 174 22.38 -32.77 -30.36
N LEU A 175 22.58 -31.71 -31.15
CA LEU A 175 23.13 -31.81 -32.51
C LEU A 175 24.53 -32.45 -32.52
N ASP A 176 25.30 -32.29 -31.45
CA ASP A 176 26.63 -32.90 -31.27
C ASP A 176 26.58 -34.42 -31.13
N GLN A 177 25.42 -35.02 -30.79
CA GLN A 177 25.22 -36.46 -30.77
C GLN A 177 25.29 -37.09 -32.17
N PHE A 178 25.12 -36.29 -33.23
CA PHE A 178 25.10 -36.74 -34.62
C PHE A 178 26.44 -36.55 -35.34
N VAL A 179 27.49 -36.14 -34.63
CA VAL A 179 28.82 -35.87 -35.19
C VAL A 179 29.88 -36.70 -34.46
N ASP A 180 30.60 -37.55 -35.18
CA ASP A 180 31.65 -38.43 -34.63
C ASP A 180 32.96 -37.70 -34.24
N GLN A 181 33.01 -36.37 -34.41
CA GLN A 181 34.21 -35.58 -34.12
C GLN A 181 34.33 -35.31 -32.62
N PRO A 182 35.50 -35.54 -32.00
CA PRO A 182 35.70 -35.25 -30.58
C PRO A 182 35.60 -33.74 -30.34
N GLY A 183 34.56 -33.32 -29.63
CA GLY A 183 34.25 -31.90 -29.36
C GLY A 183 33.01 -31.36 -30.10
N GLY A 184 32.26 -32.20 -30.84
CA GLY A 184 31.01 -31.78 -31.48
C GLY A 184 31.23 -30.81 -32.65
N LEU A 185 30.16 -30.14 -33.06
CA LEU A 185 30.14 -29.20 -34.20
C LEU A 185 30.84 -27.87 -33.86
N THR A 186 30.88 -27.49 -32.59
CA THR A 186 31.37 -26.18 -32.13
C THR A 186 32.72 -26.25 -31.39
N GLY A 187 33.22 -27.45 -31.07
CA GLY A 187 34.46 -27.63 -30.30
C GLY A 187 34.29 -27.38 -28.79
N GLU A 188 33.09 -27.04 -28.34
CA GLU A 188 32.74 -26.84 -26.93
C GLU A 188 31.99 -28.05 -26.38
N LYS A 189 32.08 -28.27 -25.06
CA LYS A 189 31.31 -29.35 -24.41
C LYS A 189 29.81 -29.00 -24.50
N PRO A 190 28.93 -29.94 -24.87
CA PRO A 190 27.51 -29.69 -24.92
C PRO A 190 26.96 -29.23 -23.57
N PRO A 191 25.93 -28.35 -23.53
CA PRO A 191 25.24 -27.97 -22.31
C PRO A 191 24.66 -29.20 -21.60
N ALA A 192 24.51 -29.15 -20.27
CA ALA A 192 23.90 -30.25 -19.54
C ALA A 192 22.43 -30.44 -19.98
N VAL A 193 21.98 -31.69 -20.10
CA VAL A 193 20.56 -32.02 -20.31
C VAL A 193 19.88 -32.05 -18.96
N GLU A 194 18.63 -31.59 -18.92
CA GLU A 194 17.85 -31.55 -17.68
C GLU A 194 17.64 -32.99 -17.22
N GLU A 195 18.08 -33.31 -16.01
CA GLU A 195 17.71 -34.58 -15.42
C GLU A 195 16.19 -34.54 -15.28
N VAL A 196 15.51 -35.47 -15.97
CA VAL A 196 14.08 -35.70 -15.78
C VAL A 196 13.95 -36.07 -14.31
N VAL A 197 13.59 -35.10 -13.47
CA VAL A 197 13.03 -35.39 -12.16
C VAL A 197 11.84 -36.28 -12.50
N PRO A 198 11.85 -37.57 -12.11
CA PRO A 198 10.71 -38.42 -12.38
C PRO A 198 9.49 -37.68 -11.86
N GLU A 199 8.47 -37.48 -12.70
CA GLU A 199 7.18 -36.95 -12.23
C GLU A 199 6.87 -37.70 -10.94
N GLU A 200 6.76 -36.97 -9.82
CA GLU A 200 6.29 -37.58 -8.59
C GLU A 200 4.93 -38.15 -8.93
N ILE A 201 4.90 -39.47 -9.12
CA ILE A 201 3.68 -40.22 -9.33
C ILE A 201 2.87 -39.89 -8.09
N TRP A 202 1.83 -39.08 -8.27
CA TRP A 202 0.87 -38.82 -7.21
C TRP A 202 0.33 -40.18 -6.78
N ASN A 203 0.91 -40.71 -5.69
CA ASN A 203 0.36 -41.84 -5.00
C ASN A 203 -0.84 -41.30 -4.26
N ASP A 204 -2.02 -41.67 -4.74
CA ASP A 204 -3.27 -41.41 -4.05
C ASP A 204 -3.10 -41.90 -2.60
N PRO A 205 -3.10 -41.00 -1.61
CA PRO A 205 -2.94 -41.42 -0.23
C PRO A 205 -4.13 -42.32 0.12
N ASP A 206 -3.85 -43.54 0.62
CA ASP A 206 -4.89 -44.52 0.99
C ASP A 206 -5.91 -43.98 2.01
N PHE A 207 -5.54 -42.92 2.71
CA PHE A 207 -6.38 -42.17 3.63
C PHE A 207 -6.62 -40.78 3.08
N ASP A 208 -7.88 -40.46 2.83
CA ASP A 208 -8.27 -39.10 2.48
C ASP A 208 -8.11 -38.17 3.70
N GLU A 209 -8.30 -36.87 3.48
CA GLU A 209 -8.19 -35.89 4.55
C GLU A 209 -9.27 -36.08 5.63
N GLU A 210 -10.44 -36.65 5.27
CA GLU A 210 -11.55 -36.93 6.17
C GLU A 210 -11.23 -38.09 7.12
N ASP A 211 -10.60 -39.16 6.64
CA ASP A 211 -10.11 -40.28 7.46
C ASP A 211 -9.01 -39.85 8.43
N ARG A 212 -8.09 -38.97 7.99
CA ARG A 212 -7.04 -38.42 8.88
C ARG A 212 -7.64 -37.57 9.99
N ILE A 213 -8.67 -36.79 9.68
CA ILE A 213 -9.38 -35.97 10.68
C ILE A 213 -10.20 -36.89 11.61
N SER A 214 -10.84 -37.94 11.09
CA SER A 214 -11.54 -38.96 11.91
C SER A 214 -10.62 -39.69 12.89
N MET A 215 -9.37 -39.94 12.53
CA MET A 215 -8.38 -40.55 13.43
C MET A 215 -7.85 -39.55 14.47
N MET A 216 -7.96 -38.25 14.20
CA MET A 216 -7.45 -37.18 15.07
C MET A 216 -8.54 -36.59 15.99
N GLU A 217 -9.83 -36.80 15.67
CA GLU A 217 -10.97 -36.37 16.49
C GLU A 217 -11.46 -37.45 17.48
N GLU A 218 -10.59 -37.84 18.41
CA GLU A 218 -11.05 -38.18 19.75
C GLU A 218 -10.75 -36.95 20.62
N PHE A 219 -11.63 -35.95 20.60
CA PHE A 219 -11.56 -34.78 21.49
C PHE A 219 -11.44 -35.29 22.95
N PRO A 220 -10.27 -35.20 23.61
CA PRO A 220 -10.05 -35.83 24.91
C PRO A 220 -10.67 -35.06 26.10
N GLU A 221 -11.67 -34.21 25.87
CA GLU A 221 -12.23 -33.37 26.93
C GLU A 221 -13.74 -33.22 26.75
N ILE A 222 -14.50 -34.06 27.44
CA ILE A 222 -15.68 -33.76 28.29
C ILE A 222 -16.20 -35.12 28.76
N SER A 223 -15.58 -35.67 29.83
CA SER A 223 -16.13 -36.67 30.77
C SER A 223 -15.07 -37.02 31.83
N GLU A 224 -14.84 -36.12 32.78
CA GLU A 224 -14.30 -36.53 34.10
C GLU A 224 -15.37 -37.31 34.90
N PRO A 225 -15.09 -37.99 36.03
CA PRO A 225 -13.80 -38.21 36.73
C PRO A 225 -13.57 -39.67 37.17
N MET A 226 -12.33 -40.19 37.16
CA MET A 226 -11.91 -41.22 38.13
C MET A 226 -10.39 -41.23 38.32
N MET A 227 -9.98 -40.74 39.49
CA MET A 227 -8.97 -41.31 40.40
C MET A 227 -7.88 -42.21 39.77
N SER A 228 -6.62 -41.78 39.78
CA SER A 228 -5.70 -42.10 40.88
C SER A 228 -4.30 -41.52 40.65
N GLU A 229 -3.61 -41.37 41.78
CA GLU A 229 -2.38 -40.67 42.06
C GLU A 229 -1.15 -41.10 41.24
N GLN A 230 -0.32 -40.13 40.82
CA GLN A 230 1.13 -40.17 41.10
C GLN A 230 1.84 -38.81 40.89
N GLU A 231 2.83 -38.59 41.76
CA GLU A 231 3.50 -37.34 42.15
C GLU A 231 4.32 -36.61 41.06
N PRO A 232 4.55 -35.29 41.23
CA PRO A 232 5.40 -34.48 40.37
C PRO A 232 6.86 -34.48 40.86
N GLN A 233 7.83 -34.44 39.94
CA GLN A 233 9.17 -33.95 40.24
C GLN A 233 9.46 -32.66 39.45
N PRO A 234 9.95 -31.60 40.12
CA PRO A 234 10.17 -30.30 39.53
C PRO A 234 11.60 -30.21 38.99
N ASP A 235 11.79 -29.54 37.86
CA ASP A 235 13.06 -28.86 37.59
C ASP A 235 12.78 -27.38 37.42
N GLU A 236 13.44 -26.63 38.30
CA GLU A 236 13.35 -25.22 38.53
C GLU A 236 14.11 -24.46 37.42
N THR A 237 13.39 -23.66 36.66
CA THR A 237 13.92 -22.38 36.19
C THR A 237 12.95 -21.31 36.62
N GLU A 238 13.24 -20.72 37.78
CA GLU A 238 12.70 -19.43 38.19
C GLU A 238 13.08 -18.38 37.14
N SER A 239 12.25 -18.21 36.13
CA SER A 239 12.02 -16.87 35.57
C SER A 239 10.83 -16.31 36.32
N THR A 240 11.09 -15.77 37.51
CA THR A 240 10.16 -14.84 38.15
C THR A 240 10.07 -13.65 37.22
N GLU A 241 9.19 -13.70 36.23
CA GLU A 241 8.83 -12.50 35.50
C GLU A 241 8.30 -11.53 36.56
N PRO A 242 8.91 -10.34 36.73
CA PRO A 242 8.24 -9.30 37.46
C PRO A 242 7.08 -8.85 36.57
N THR A 243 5.95 -9.56 36.62
CA THR A 243 4.64 -9.10 36.15
C THR A 243 4.13 -7.99 37.08
N GLY A 244 4.99 -7.04 37.39
CA GLY A 244 4.76 -5.90 38.26
C GLY A 244 4.83 -4.65 37.41
N MET A 245 3.71 -3.95 37.29
CA MET A 245 3.68 -2.60 36.73
C MET A 245 4.50 -1.68 37.65
N ILE A 246 5.49 -1.00 37.10
CA ILE A 246 6.36 -0.07 37.84
C ILE A 246 5.97 1.36 37.48
N ARG A 247 5.84 2.21 38.51
CA ARG A 247 5.64 3.65 38.34
C ARG A 247 6.98 4.35 38.19
N LEU A 248 7.12 5.10 37.12
CA LEU A 248 8.30 5.89 36.79
C LEU A 248 7.99 7.37 36.86
N ARG A 249 9.01 8.17 37.19
CA ARG A 249 9.00 9.62 36.98
C ARG A 249 9.99 9.96 35.86
N ILE A 250 9.51 10.63 34.82
CA ILE A 250 10.32 11.03 33.67
C ILE A 250 11.16 12.26 34.04
N LEU A 251 12.47 12.21 33.76
CA LEU A 251 13.41 13.28 34.12
C LEU A 251 13.66 14.26 32.97
N LYS A 252 13.47 13.83 31.72
CA LYS A 252 13.74 14.59 30.51
C LYS A 252 12.68 14.34 29.45
N ASP A 253 12.39 15.35 28.63
CA ASP A 253 11.48 15.22 27.50
C ASP A 253 12.05 14.23 26.48
N MET A 254 11.26 13.21 26.13
CA MET A 254 11.63 12.29 25.06
C MET A 254 11.40 12.97 23.71
N PRO A 255 12.37 12.92 22.77
CA PRO A 255 12.22 13.53 21.45
C PRO A 255 11.33 12.70 20.51
N GLU A 256 11.10 11.42 20.80
CA GLU A 256 10.30 10.50 20.00
C GLU A 256 9.23 9.81 20.88
N PRO A 257 7.98 9.69 20.40
CA PRO A 257 6.93 8.97 21.12
C PRO A 257 7.27 7.48 21.22
N ILE A 258 6.94 6.87 22.36
CA ILE A 258 7.22 5.45 22.63
C ILE A 258 5.93 4.65 22.47
N LEU A 259 6.01 3.48 21.86
CA LEU A 259 4.88 2.56 21.75
C LEU A 259 4.69 1.80 23.07
N ASP A 260 3.46 1.80 23.58
CA ASP A 260 3.07 0.98 24.72
C ASP A 260 2.88 -0.50 24.32
N ALA A 261 2.62 -1.37 25.31
CA ALA A 261 2.38 -2.79 25.06
C ALA A 261 1.10 -3.06 24.24
N SER A 262 0.25 -2.05 24.05
CA SER A 262 -0.99 -2.09 23.27
C SER A 262 -0.80 -1.55 21.85
N GLY A 263 0.39 -1.02 21.52
CA GLY A 263 0.72 -0.41 20.24
C GLY A 263 0.28 1.06 20.10
N GLU A 264 -0.09 1.75 21.19
CA GLU A 264 -0.38 3.19 21.17
C GLU A 264 0.89 4.03 21.39
N GLU A 265 1.01 5.12 20.62
CA GLU A 265 2.09 6.10 20.74
C GLU A 265 1.87 7.03 21.93
N ILE A 266 2.79 7.00 22.89
CA ILE A 266 2.74 7.83 24.10
C ILE A 266 3.91 8.82 24.10
N GLU A 267 3.59 10.11 24.15
CA GLU A 267 4.56 11.18 24.37
C GLU A 267 4.81 11.34 25.87
N LEU A 268 6.08 11.31 26.28
CA LEU A 268 6.50 11.42 27.68
C LEU A 268 7.28 12.71 27.90
N LEU A 269 6.74 13.60 28.73
CA LEU A 269 7.34 14.88 29.08
C LEU A 269 8.03 14.81 30.45
N ALA A 270 9.03 15.67 30.67
CA ALA A 270 9.74 15.78 31.92
C ALA A 270 8.79 16.14 33.06
N GLY A 271 8.81 15.33 34.12
CA GLY A 271 7.95 15.47 35.29
C GLY A 271 6.72 14.55 35.29
N ASP A 272 6.40 13.90 34.18
CA ASP A 272 5.26 12.99 34.10
C ASP A 272 5.49 11.71 34.92
N SER A 273 4.41 11.18 35.49
CA SER A 273 4.41 9.89 36.15
C SER A 273 3.78 8.83 35.26
N PHE A 274 4.56 7.84 34.82
CA PHE A 274 4.15 6.83 33.86
C PHE A 274 4.19 5.44 34.48
N ASN A 275 3.14 4.64 34.30
CA ASN A 275 3.07 3.26 34.78
C ASN A 275 3.26 2.32 33.60
N CYS A 276 4.32 1.51 33.63
CA CYS A 276 4.61 0.57 32.55
C CYS A 276 5.15 -0.76 33.07
N HIS A 277 5.21 -1.74 32.17
CA HIS A 277 5.73 -3.07 32.50
C HIS A 277 7.20 -3.00 32.91
N ALA A 278 7.64 -3.91 33.78
CA ALA A 278 8.99 -3.92 34.35
C ALA A 278 10.10 -3.84 33.29
N LEU A 279 9.96 -4.55 32.17
CA LEU A 279 10.92 -4.51 31.04
C LEU A 279 11.07 -3.11 30.43
N MET A 280 9.96 -2.41 30.19
CA MET A 280 9.99 -1.04 29.67
C MET A 280 10.58 -0.09 30.71
N ALA A 281 10.23 -0.29 31.98
CA ALA A 281 10.72 0.52 33.08
C ALA A 281 12.24 0.40 33.29
N GLU A 282 12.78 -0.81 33.28
CA GLU A 282 14.23 -1.05 33.37
C GLU A 282 14.97 -0.40 32.21
N THR A 283 14.42 -0.46 31.00
CA THR A 283 15.01 0.15 29.80
C THR A 283 15.08 1.68 29.93
N LEU A 284 13.99 2.31 30.39
CA LEU A 284 13.93 3.77 30.59
C LEU A 284 14.83 4.26 31.74
N ILE A 285 14.98 3.46 32.79
CA ILE A 285 15.91 3.73 33.90
C ILE A 285 17.36 3.56 33.44
N ALA A 286 17.69 2.47 32.74
CA ALA A 286 19.05 2.20 32.25
C ALA A 286 19.54 3.25 31.25
N ALA A 287 18.64 3.75 30.40
CA ALA A 287 18.94 4.82 29.46
C ALA A 287 18.97 6.22 30.11
N GLY A 288 18.63 6.34 31.41
CA GLY A 288 18.72 7.58 32.18
C GLY A 288 17.63 8.60 31.89
N TRP A 289 16.48 8.14 31.37
CA TRP A 289 15.33 8.99 31.06
C TRP A 289 14.32 9.04 32.18
N ALA A 290 14.27 8.02 33.04
CA ALA A 290 13.32 7.91 34.13
C ALA A 290 13.94 7.38 35.43
N GLU A 291 13.30 7.67 36.56
CA GLU A 291 13.64 7.13 37.88
C GLU A 291 12.45 6.35 38.45
N ALA A 292 12.72 5.24 39.14
CA ALA A 292 11.69 4.46 39.82
C ALA A 292 11.08 5.27 40.97
N ALA A 293 9.76 5.45 40.94
CA ALA A 293 9.03 6.10 42.02
C ALA A 293 8.32 5.02 42.86
N SER A 294 8.58 4.98 44.18
CA SER A 294 7.87 4.08 45.09
C SER A 294 6.36 4.35 45.10
N LEU A 295 5.59 3.27 45.15
CA LEU A 295 4.15 3.28 45.42
C LEU A 295 3.94 3.53 46.92
N ASP A 296 3.79 4.79 47.34
CA ASP A 296 3.11 5.15 48.59
C ASP A 296 1.62 5.37 48.34
#